data_AF-A0A929F7V5-F1
#
_entry.id   AF-A0A929F7V5-F1
#
_cell.length_a   1.000
_cell.length_b   1.000
_cell.length_c   1.000
_cell.angle_alpha   90.00
_cell.angle_beta   90.00
_cell.angle_gamma   90.00
#
_symmetry.space_group_name_H-M   'P 1'
#
loop_
_entity.id
_entity.type
_entity.pdbx_description
1 polymer ?
#
loop_
_entity_poly.entity_id
_entity_poly.type
_entity_poly.pdbx_seq_one_letter_code
_entity_poly.pdbx_strand_id
1 'polypeptide(L)'
;KGNTILQWCGIDQRIIDCAAERNPDKYGAFTLGTDIPIVSEEESRAMNPDYYLVLPWHFKEEFVEREKETLDRGIGLIFPLPKIEIIKK
;
A
#
# COMPACT_ATOMS: atom_id res chain seq x y z
N LYS A 1 4.06 -1.37 -12.32
CA LYS A 1 3.92 -2.78 -11.89
C LYS A 1 2.75 -2.98 -10.93
N GLY A 2 2.62 -2.17 -9.88
CA GLY A 2 1.50 -2.28 -8.91
C GLY A 2 0.11 -2.38 -9.55
N ASN A 3 -0.23 -1.47 -10.47
CA ASN A 3 -1.54 -1.46 -11.10
C ASN A 3 -1.89 -2.75 -11.85
N THR A 4 -0.91 -3.41 -12.47
CA THR A 4 -1.10 -4.70 -13.15
C THR A 4 -1.47 -5.79 -12.15
N ILE A 5 -0.84 -5.83 -10.96
CA ILE A 5 -1.18 -6.79 -9.91
C ILE A 5 -2.61 -6.57 -9.44
N LEU A 6 -2.96 -5.32 -9.15
CA LEU A 6 -4.30 -4.96 -8.69
C LEU A 6 -5.38 -5.39 -9.70
N GLN A 7 -5.23 -4.98 -10.97
CA GLN A 7 -6.18 -5.32 -12.04
C GLN A 7 -6.27 -6.83 -12.30
N TRP A 8 -5.13 -7.51 -12.40
CA TRP A 8 -5.09 -8.94 -12.69
C TRP A 8 -5.73 -9.77 -11.58
N CYS A 9 -5.50 -9.40 -10.32
CA CYS A 9 -6.05 -10.09 -9.16
C CYS A 9 -7.47 -9.64 -8.79
N GLY A 10 -8.05 -8.66 -9.51
CA GLY A 10 -9.36 -8.10 -9.18
C GLY A 10 -9.40 -7.38 -7.82
N ILE A 11 -8.28 -6.78 -7.42
CA ILE A 11 -8.18 -6.00 -6.18
C ILE A 11 -8.47 -4.53 -6.51
N ASP A 12 -9.59 -4.04 -6.01
CA ASP A 12 -10.10 -2.69 -6.27
C ASP A 12 -10.53 -1.97 -4.98
N GLN A 13 -11.15 -0.80 -5.13
CA GLN A 13 -11.66 0.03 -4.03
C GLN A 13 -12.66 -0.66 -3.09
N ARG A 14 -13.17 -1.85 -3.43
CA ARG A 14 -14.03 -2.65 -2.53
C ARG A 14 -13.20 -3.47 -1.52
N ILE A 15 -11.89 -3.61 -1.77
CA ILE A 15 -10.95 -4.38 -0.94
C ILE A 15 -9.88 -3.48 -0.33
N ILE A 16 -9.42 -2.46 -1.05
CA ILE A 16 -8.41 -1.50 -0.60
C ILE A 16 -9.04 -0.11 -0.49
N ASP A 17 -9.01 0.48 0.71
CA ASP A 17 -9.63 1.78 0.97
C ASP A 17 -8.94 2.93 0.23
N CYS A 18 -7.61 2.92 0.16
CA CYS A 18 -6.82 3.95 -0.52
C CYS A 18 -5.42 3.47 -0.91
N ALA A 19 -4.78 4.19 -1.84
CA ALA A 19 -3.39 4.03 -2.21
C ALA A 19 -2.57 5.20 -1.65
N ALA A 20 -1.64 4.92 -0.74
CA ALA A 20 -0.71 5.90 -0.19
C ALA A 20 0.35 6.27 -1.25
N GLU A 21 0.51 7.56 -1.52
CA GLU A 21 1.42 8.10 -2.53
C GLU A 21 2.26 9.25 -1.95
N ARG A 22 3.47 9.43 -2.50
CA ARG A 22 4.41 10.49 -2.11
C ARG A 22 4.39 11.68 -3.06
N ASN A 23 4.00 11.46 -4.31
CA ASN A 23 3.91 12.53 -5.30
C ASN A 23 2.60 13.32 -5.12
N PRO A 24 2.64 14.60 -4.72
CA PRO A 24 1.44 15.42 -4.53
C PRO A 24 0.57 15.59 -5.77
N ASP A 25 1.16 15.53 -6.97
CA ASP A 25 0.43 15.67 -8.23
C ASP A 25 -0.63 14.57 -8.44
N LYS A 26 -0.54 13.48 -7.68
CA LYS A 26 -1.47 12.35 -7.76
C LYS A 26 -2.56 12.37 -6.68
N TYR A 27 -2.46 13.23 -5.68
CA TYR A 27 -3.44 13.25 -4.60
C TYR A 27 -4.82 13.62 -5.14
N GLY A 28 -5.85 12.90 -4.70
CA GLY A 28 -7.22 13.06 -5.21
C GLY A 28 -7.48 12.41 -6.58
N ALA A 29 -6.47 11.82 -7.22
CA ALA A 29 -6.67 10.95 -8.37
C ALA A 29 -7.05 9.52 -7.93
N PHE A 30 -7.26 8.64 -8.90
CA PHE A 30 -7.63 7.24 -8.69
C PHE A 30 -6.67 6.31 -9.45
N THR A 31 -6.48 5.09 -8.94
CA THR A 31 -5.77 4.06 -9.69
C THR A 31 -6.57 3.67 -10.93
N LEU A 32 -5.91 3.60 -12.08
CA LEU A 32 -6.58 3.31 -13.34
C LEU A 32 -7.20 1.90 -13.32
N GLY A 33 -8.51 1.80 -13.54
CA GLY A 33 -9.27 0.55 -13.72
C GLY A 33 -9.61 -0.20 -12.43
N THR A 34 -9.02 0.18 -11.30
CA THR A 34 -9.37 -0.36 -9.96
C THR A 34 -9.98 0.69 -9.04
N ASP A 35 -9.97 1.95 -9.49
CA ASP A 35 -10.65 3.10 -8.87
C ASP A 35 -10.32 3.29 -7.38
N ILE A 36 -9.13 2.87 -6.93
CA ILE A 36 -8.68 3.08 -5.55
C ILE A 36 -8.27 4.56 -5.43
N PRO A 37 -8.82 5.33 -4.47
CA PRO A 37 -8.45 6.73 -4.29
C PRO A 37 -6.99 6.86 -3.85
N ILE A 38 -6.29 7.83 -4.42
CA ILE A 38 -4.89 8.12 -4.11
C ILE A 38 -4.84 9.26 -3.09
N VAL A 39 -4.24 8.99 -1.93
CA VAL A 39 -4.10 9.92 -0.81
C VAL A 39 -2.63 10.07 -0.44
N SER A 40 -2.32 11.11 0.34
CA SER A 40 -0.96 11.28 0.86
C SER A 40 -0.58 10.17 1.85
N GLU A 41 0.72 9.92 2.01
CA GLU A 41 1.16 8.95 3.02
C GLU A 41 0.74 9.38 4.45
N GLU A 42 0.68 10.68 4.74
CA GLU A 42 0.24 11.21 6.05
C GLU A 42 -1.23 10.86 6.34
N GLU A 43 -2.12 11.15 5.39
CA GLU A 43 -3.54 10.80 5.50
C GLU A 43 -3.72 9.28 5.68
N SER A 44 -3.00 8.48 4.88
CA SER A 44 -3.09 7.02 4.99
C SER A 44 -2.65 6.50 6.37
N ARG A 45 -1.65 7.11 7.00
CA ARG A 45 -1.16 6.71 8.33
C ARG A 45 -2.10 7.17 9.46
N ALA A 46 -2.78 8.30 9.26
CA ALA A 46 -3.81 8.80 10.16
C ALA A 46 -5.05 7.89 10.17
N MET A 47 -5.35 7.21 9.06
CA MET A 47 -6.42 6.22 8.98
C MET A 47 -6.16 4.96 9.82
N ASN A 48 -4.93 4.72 10.27
CA ASN A 48 -4.53 3.59 11.12
C ASN A 48 -5.02 2.21 10.58
N PRO A 49 -4.59 1.81 9.37
CA PRO A 49 -5.01 0.54 8.78
C PRO A 49 -4.39 -0.66 9.52
N ASP A 50 -5.00 -1.84 9.40
CA ASP A 50 -4.39 -3.08 9.90
C ASP A 50 -3.21 -3.55 9.05
N TYR A 51 -3.26 -3.27 7.74
CA TYR A 51 -2.25 -3.71 6.77
C TYR A 51 -2.04 -2.69 5.64
N TYR A 52 -0.80 -2.62 5.14
CA TYR A 52 -0.48 -2.03 3.85
C TYR A 52 -0.11 -3.11 2.84
N LEU A 53 -0.69 -3.06 1.63
CA LEU A 53 -0.24 -3.84 0.49
C LEU A 53 0.89 -3.10 -0.24
N VAL A 54 2.12 -3.60 -0.12
CA VAL A 54 3.32 -2.93 -0.67
C VAL A 54 3.50 -3.31 -2.13
N LEU A 55 2.93 -2.51 -3.02
CA LEU A 55 3.02 -2.71 -4.48
C LEU A 55 4.44 -2.52 -5.06
N PRO A 56 5.29 -1.61 -4.55
CA PRO A 56 6.71 -1.53 -4.92
C PRO A 56 7.56 -2.60 -4.21
N TRP A 57 7.12 -3.86 -4.25
CA TRP A 57 7.65 -4.99 -3.47
C TRP A 57 9.16 -5.24 -3.59
N HIS A 58 9.79 -4.82 -4.69
CA HIS A 58 11.24 -4.92 -4.88
C HIS A 58 12.05 -4.12 -3.86
N PHE A 59 11.46 -3.08 -3.26
CA PHE A 59 12.08 -2.23 -2.24
C PHE A 59 11.77 -2.70 -0.81
N LYS A 60 11.51 -4.00 -0.62
CA LYS A 60 11.08 -4.57 0.66
C LYS A 60 11.89 -4.10 1.85
N GLU A 61 13.22 -4.22 1.78
CA GLU A 61 14.11 -3.85 2.88
C GLU A 61 14.00 -2.35 3.24
N GLU A 62 13.89 -1.48 2.22
CA GLU A 62 13.69 -0.05 2.41
C GLU A 62 12.35 0.24 3.08
N PHE A 63 11.26 -0.41 2.65
CA PHE A 63 9.95 -0.22 3.28
C PHE A 63 9.91 -0.72 4.72
N VAL A 64 10.53 -1.87 5.03
CA VAL A 64 10.59 -2.39 6.40
C VAL A 64 11.38 -1.46 7.32
N GLU A 65 12.48 -0.88 6.83
CA GLU A 65 13.26 0.09 7.58
C GLU A 65 12.51 1.41 7.79
N ARG A 66 11.92 1.93 6.72
CA ARG A 66 11.23 3.22 6.71
C ARG A 66 9.93 3.22 7.50
N GLU A 67 9.20 2.10 7.47
CA GLU A 67 7.89 1.95 8.13
C GLU A 67 8.04 1.22 9.49
N LYS A 68 9.20 1.34 10.15
CA LYS A 68 9.42 0.78 11.50
C LYS A 68 8.38 1.23 12.51
N GLU A 69 8.05 2.52 12.54
CA GLU A 69 7.03 3.07 13.44
C GLU A 69 5.65 2.50 13.14
N THR A 70 5.31 2.34 11.86
CA THR A 70 4.08 1.67 11.41
C THR A 70 4.03 0.23 11.93
N LEU A 71 5.13 -0.53 11.80
CA LEU A 71 5.25 -1.89 12.34
C LEU A 71 5.17 -1.92 13.88
N ASP A 72 5.78 -0.96 14.58
CA ASP A 72 5.73 -0.82 16.04
C ASP A 72 4.32 -0.55 16.56
N ARG A 73 3.50 0.12 15.75
CA ARG A 73 2.06 0.30 16.01
C ARG A 73 1.23 -0.98 15.76
N GLY A 74 1.86 -2.07 15.35
CA GLY A 74 1.21 -3.35 15.05
C GLY A 74 0.56 -3.42 13.67
N ILE A 75 0.83 -2.46 12.78
CA ILE A 75 0.33 -2.46 11.40
C ILE A 75 1.20 -3.39 10.56
N GLY A 76 0.59 -4.27 9.77
CA GLY A 76 1.33 -5.22 8.94
C GLY A 76 1.69 -4.68 7.55
N LEU A 77 2.75 -5.22 6.96
CA LEU A 77 3.12 -5.00 5.56
C LEU A 77 2.95 -6.31 4.77
N ILE A 78 2.17 -6.28 3.69
CA ILE A 78 1.94 -7.42 2.79
C ILE A 78 2.76 -7.19 1.51
N PHE A 79 3.69 -8.10 1.23
CA PHE A 79 4.47 -8.12 -0.01
C PHE A 79 3.87 -9.19 -0.93
N PRO A 80 3.29 -8.82 -2.08
CA PRO A 80 2.54 -9.78 -2.91
C PRO A 80 3.44 -10.69 -3.76
N LEU A 81 4.73 -10.35 -3.94
CA LEU A 81 5.65 -11.02 -4.85
C LEU A 81 7.07 -11.07 -4.28
N PRO A 82 7.90 -12.05 -4.70
CA PRO A 82 7.59 -13.17 -5.61
C PRO A 82 6.78 -14.29 -4.94
N LYS A 83 6.75 -14.31 -3.61
CA LYS A 83 5.82 -15.09 -2.79
C LYS A 83 5.12 -14.12 -1.85
N ILE A 84 3.88 -14.44 -1.47
CA ILE A 84 3.18 -13.64 -0.49
C ILE A 84 3.93 -13.75 0.84
N GLU A 85 4.31 -12.60 1.37
CA GLU A 85 4.96 -12.49 2.66
C GLU A 85 4.30 -11.39 3.48
N ILE A 86 4.13 -11.63 4.77
CA ILE A 86 3.54 -10.69 5.70
C ILE A 86 4.57 -10.40 6.78
N ILE A 87 4.86 -9.12 6.99
CA ILE A 87 5.71 -8.63 8.07
C ILE A 87 4.81 -7.90 9.07
N LYS A 88 4.83 -8.34 10.33
CA LYS A 88 4.09 -7.75 11.44
C LYS A 88 4.89 -7.98 12.72
N LYS A 89 4.89 -7.01 13.64
CA LYS A 89 5.47 -7.17 14.98
C LYS A 89 4.50 -7.88 15.93
#